data_AF-A0ABD2Z7M4-F1
#
_entry.id   AF-A0ABD2Z7M4-F1
#
_cell.length_a   1.000
_cell.length_b   1.000
_cell.length_c   1.000
_cell.angle_alpha   90.00
_cell.angle_beta   90.00
_cell.angle_gamma   90.00
#
_symmetry.space_group_name_H-M   'P 1'
#
loop_
_entity.id
_entity.type
_entity.pdbx_description
1 polymer ?
#
loop_
_entity_poly.entity_id
_entity_poly.type
_entity_poly.pdbx_seq_one_letter_code
_entity_poly.pdbx_strand_id
1 'polypeptide(L)'
;MQDEDEIREIRSISTSKSAKGKVIAQEHKRGKTIGTMVMPRTTPGGQPSIKSVLQGKEAKEKIDLAVAKWMIDASIPFNAANSAYYQTMFDAAYSFGVGYKAPNFYDLRGYLLTKNVEHVKNFVDSFRSTWKETGCTIMADG
;
A
#
# COMPACT_ATOMS: atom_id res chain seq x y z
N MET A 1 -16.29 27.06 25.67
CA MET A 1 -17.55 27.44 25.00
C MET A 1 -17.13 27.95 23.64
N GLN A 2 -17.41 27.15 22.60
CA GLN A 2 -17.32 27.49 21.16
C GLN A 2 -15.89 27.78 20.64
N ASP A 3 -15.38 27.18 19.56
CA ASP A 3 -16.02 26.72 18.32
C ASP A 3 -15.45 25.39 17.79
N GLU A 4 -16.37 24.53 17.36
CA GLU A 4 -16.16 23.29 16.59
C GLU A 4 -16.30 23.58 15.09
N ASP A 5 -15.66 22.73 14.28
CA ASP A 5 -15.99 22.32 12.91
C ASP A 5 -15.95 23.32 11.73
N GLU A 6 -15.03 23.07 10.79
CA GLU A 6 -15.38 23.10 9.35
C GLU A 6 -14.59 22.03 8.56
N ILE A 7 -15.05 20.78 8.64
CA ILE A 7 -14.65 19.70 7.73
C ILE A 7 -15.36 19.94 6.39
N ARG A 8 -14.59 20.21 5.33
CA ARG A 8 -15.12 20.32 3.96
C ARG A 8 -15.35 18.93 3.35
N GLU A 9 -16.59 18.49 3.40
CA GLU A 9 -17.14 17.34 2.70
C GLU A 9 -17.19 17.61 1.17
N ILE A 10 -16.48 16.79 0.37
CA ILE A 10 -16.64 16.80 -1.09
C ILE A 10 -17.71 15.77 -1.47
N ARG A 11 -18.85 16.31 -1.88
CA ARG A 11 -20.03 15.64 -2.40
C ARG A 11 -19.70 14.84 -3.67
N SER A 12 -20.08 13.57 -3.68
CA SER A 12 -20.09 12.70 -4.87
C SER A 12 -21.19 13.15 -5.85
N ILE A 13 -20.85 13.28 -7.14
CA ILE A 13 -21.85 13.47 -8.21
C ILE A 13 -22.10 12.13 -8.90
N SER A 14 -23.37 11.73 -8.84
CA SER A 14 -23.96 10.56 -9.48
C SER A 14 -24.49 10.88 -10.90
N THR A 15 -24.18 9.97 -11.83
CA THR A 15 -24.95 9.45 -12.99
C THR A 15 -25.87 10.35 -13.84
N SER A 16 -25.73 10.26 -15.17
CA SER A 16 -26.80 9.78 -16.09
C SER A 16 -26.30 9.54 -17.53
N LYS A 17 -27.03 8.70 -18.28
CA LYS A 17 -26.70 8.04 -19.56
C LYS A 17 -27.36 8.73 -20.78
N SER A 18 -26.66 8.68 -21.93
CA SER A 18 -27.09 8.45 -23.35
C SER A 18 -28.34 9.12 -23.96
N ALA A 19 -28.17 9.81 -25.10
CA ALA A 19 -29.05 9.77 -26.29
C ALA A 19 -28.35 10.27 -27.59
N LYS A 20 -28.71 9.69 -28.75
CA LYS A 20 -28.12 9.83 -30.11
C LYS A 20 -28.74 10.99 -30.94
N GLY A 21 -27.97 11.55 -31.90
CA GLY A 21 -28.50 12.40 -32.99
C GLY A 21 -27.51 12.91 -34.06
N LYS A 22 -27.41 12.18 -35.18
CA LYS A 22 -27.02 12.45 -36.60
C LYS A 22 -26.23 13.71 -37.08
N VAL A 23 -25.03 13.42 -37.61
CA VAL A 23 -24.30 13.84 -38.85
C VAL A 23 -24.62 15.15 -39.58
N ILE A 24 -23.58 15.99 -39.78
CA ILE A 24 -23.34 16.73 -41.04
C ILE A 24 -21.82 16.72 -41.33
N ALA A 25 -21.46 16.36 -42.56
CA ALA A 25 -20.09 16.26 -43.08
C ALA A 25 -19.54 17.62 -43.54
N GLN A 26 -18.22 17.82 -43.42
CA GLN A 26 -17.43 18.59 -44.39
C GLN A 26 -15.94 18.22 -44.25
N GLU A 27 -15.41 17.59 -45.28
CA GLU A 27 -13.99 17.32 -45.52
C GLU A 27 -13.30 18.63 -45.96
N HIS A 28 -12.00 18.82 -45.65
CA HIS A 28 -11.01 19.34 -46.62
C HIS A 28 -9.56 19.31 -46.08
N LYS A 29 -8.72 18.56 -46.81
CA LYS A 29 -7.31 18.79 -47.23
C LYS A 29 -6.12 18.41 -46.31
N ARG A 30 -5.32 17.50 -46.90
CA ARG A 30 -4.01 16.92 -46.51
C ARG A 30 -2.93 17.95 -46.18
N GLY A 31 -2.26 17.73 -45.04
CA GLY A 31 -0.86 18.13 -44.80
C GLY A 31 -0.07 16.90 -44.34
N LYS A 32 0.96 16.53 -45.11
CA LYS A 32 1.84 15.37 -44.85
C LYS A 32 2.92 15.80 -43.85
N THR A 33 2.92 15.27 -42.64
CA THR A 33 4.09 15.31 -41.75
C THR A 33 4.35 13.89 -41.26
N ILE A 34 5.55 13.41 -41.54
CA ILE A 34 6.02 12.06 -41.22
C ILE A 34 5.90 11.89 -39.70
N GLY A 35 4.92 11.10 -39.28
CA GLY A 35 4.72 10.79 -37.88
C GLY A 35 5.96 10.09 -37.36
N THR A 36 6.66 10.73 -36.43
CA THR A 36 7.64 10.09 -35.57
C THR A 36 6.91 9.11 -34.69
N MET A 37 6.60 7.93 -35.23
CA MET A 37 5.97 6.83 -34.53
C MET A 37 7.05 6.10 -33.73
N VAL A 38 7.50 6.72 -32.62
CA VAL A 38 8.16 5.97 -31.55
C VAL A 38 7.05 5.53 -30.61
N MET A 39 6.51 4.33 -30.85
CA MET A 39 5.57 3.71 -29.93
C MET A 39 6.34 3.23 -28.69
N PRO A 40 5.96 3.62 -27.46
CA PRO A 40 6.51 3.02 -26.25
C PRO A 40 6.16 1.53 -26.23
N ARG A 41 7.13 0.67 -26.50
CA ARG A 41 6.98 -0.79 -26.36
C ARG A 41 7.30 -1.17 -24.92
N THR A 42 6.28 -1.23 -24.08
CA THR A 42 6.37 -1.95 -22.79
C THR A 42 5.68 -3.30 -22.96
N THR A 43 6.26 -4.18 -23.78
CA THR A 43 5.88 -5.60 -23.81
C THR A 43 6.62 -6.35 -22.70
N PRO A 44 6.01 -7.36 -22.05
CA PRO A 44 6.73 -8.26 -21.16
C PRO A 44 7.89 -8.90 -21.93
N GLY A 45 9.13 -8.69 -21.47
CA GLY A 45 10.37 -9.13 -22.15
C GLY A 45 11.06 -8.08 -23.04
N GLY A 46 10.49 -6.88 -23.22
CA GLY A 46 11.18 -5.76 -23.87
C GLY A 46 12.14 -5.04 -22.92
N GLN A 47 13.26 -4.54 -23.43
CA GLN A 47 14.20 -3.75 -22.64
C GLN A 47 13.48 -2.54 -22.03
N PRO A 48 13.48 -2.37 -20.69
CA PRO A 48 12.83 -1.23 -20.06
C PRO A 48 13.53 0.07 -20.45
N SER A 49 12.74 1.13 -20.64
CA SER A 49 13.31 2.44 -20.96
C SER A 49 14.12 2.99 -19.78
N ILE A 50 15.15 3.79 -20.06
CA ILE A 50 15.92 4.49 -19.03
C ILE A 50 14.99 5.29 -18.11
N LYS A 51 13.99 5.99 -18.69
CA LYS A 51 13.01 6.77 -17.93
C LYS A 51 12.23 5.91 -16.93
N SER A 52 11.72 4.75 -17.35
CA SER A 52 10.97 3.85 -16.45
C SER A 52 11.83 3.27 -15.33
N VAL A 53 13.09 2.94 -15.62
CA VAL A 53 14.03 2.46 -14.59
C VAL A 53 14.35 3.56 -13.59
N LEU A 54 14.62 4.78 -14.06
CA LEU A 54 14.91 5.92 -13.20
C LEU A 54 13.70 6.29 -12.32
N GLN A 55 12.49 6.29 -12.88
CA GLN A 55 11.26 6.51 -12.12
C GLN A 55 11.06 5.45 -11.02
N GLY A 56 11.38 4.19 -11.30
CA GLY A 56 11.36 3.13 -10.29
C GLY A 56 12.37 3.34 -9.16
N LYS A 57 13.58 3.80 -9.49
CA LYS A 57 14.61 4.12 -8.49
C LYS A 57 14.22 5.31 -7.62
N GLU A 58 13.72 6.38 -8.22
CA GLU A 58 13.25 7.58 -7.50
C GLU A 58 12.05 7.26 -6.59
N ALA A 59 11.10 6.44 -7.07
CA ALA A 59 9.96 6.02 -6.27
C ALA A 59 10.40 5.18 -5.06
N LYS A 60 11.33 4.24 -5.25
CA LYS A 60 11.91 3.45 -4.16
C LYS A 60 12.62 4.35 -3.15
N GLU A 61 13.48 5.26 -3.61
CA GLU A 61 14.21 6.17 -2.73
C GLU A 61 13.27 7.05 -1.89
N LYS A 62 12.15 7.51 -2.45
CA LYS A 62 11.13 8.24 -1.69
C LYS A 62 10.52 7.41 -0.56
N ILE A 63 10.23 6.12 -0.81
CA ILE A 63 9.71 5.21 0.20
C ILE A 63 10.77 4.98 1.28
N ASP A 64 12.00 4.62 0.88
CA ASP A 64 13.11 4.35 1.80
C ASP A 64 13.38 5.56 2.72
N LEU A 65 13.40 6.78 2.16
CA LEU A 65 13.58 8.01 2.94
C LEU A 65 12.41 8.28 3.87
N ALA A 66 11.17 8.00 3.47
CA ALA A 66 10.00 8.17 4.34
C ALA A 66 10.06 7.22 5.54
N VAL A 67 10.44 5.96 5.31
CA VAL A 67 10.61 4.96 6.37
C VAL A 67 11.74 5.35 7.31
N ALA A 68 12.91 5.73 6.77
CA ALA A 68 14.05 6.16 7.58
C ALA A 68 13.72 7.38 8.46
N LYS A 69 13.03 8.39 7.89
CA LYS A 69 12.58 9.56 8.65
C LYS A 69 11.64 9.18 9.79
N TRP A 70 10.66 8.32 9.52
CA TRP A 70 9.74 7.85 10.56
C TRP A 70 10.46 7.07 11.66
N MET A 71 11.41 6.18 11.31
CA MET A 71 12.19 5.44 12.31
C MET A 71 13.02 6.38 13.20
N ILE A 72 13.68 7.39 12.62
CA ILE A 72 14.47 8.37 13.36
C ILE A 72 13.58 9.20 14.29
N ASP A 73 12.47 9.73 13.78
CA ASP A 73 11.52 10.56 14.54
C ASP A 73 10.90 9.77 15.71
N ALA A 74 10.47 8.54 15.45
CA ALA A 74 9.88 7.66 16.46
C ALA A 74 10.93 6.97 17.36
N SER A 75 12.22 7.29 17.23
CA SER A 75 13.33 6.69 17.98
C SER A 75 13.35 5.15 17.92
N ILE A 76 13.00 4.59 16.75
CA ILE A 76 12.98 3.14 16.52
C ILE A 76 14.40 2.66 16.22
N PRO A 77 14.95 1.69 16.98
CA PRO A 77 16.27 1.13 16.69
C PRO A 77 16.32 0.52 15.29
N PHE A 78 17.41 0.76 14.54
CA PHE A 78 17.55 0.22 13.18
C PHE A 78 17.54 -1.31 13.12
N ASN A 79 17.88 -1.99 14.22
CA ASN A 79 17.77 -3.43 14.34
C ASN A 79 16.32 -3.94 14.15
N ALA A 80 15.30 -3.08 14.33
CA ALA A 80 13.90 -3.43 14.03
C ALA A 80 13.69 -3.86 12.57
N ALA A 81 14.55 -3.42 11.64
CA ALA A 81 14.50 -3.84 10.24
C ALA A 81 14.88 -5.33 10.04
N ASN A 82 15.54 -5.96 11.02
CA ASN A 82 15.85 -7.40 11.01
C ASN A 82 14.67 -8.25 11.48
N SER A 83 13.57 -7.65 11.92
CA SER A 83 12.36 -8.37 12.29
C SER A 83 11.78 -9.11 11.08
N ALA A 84 11.36 -10.36 11.29
CA ALA A 84 10.65 -11.14 10.27
C ALA A 84 9.38 -10.44 9.76
N TYR A 85 8.80 -9.54 10.55
CA TYR A 85 7.59 -8.79 10.19
C TYR A 85 7.86 -7.52 9.38
N TYR A 86 9.13 -7.05 9.30
CA TYR A 86 9.45 -5.76 8.69
C TYR A 86 9.15 -5.75 7.19
N GLN A 87 9.67 -6.72 6.42
CA GLN A 87 9.38 -6.82 4.99
C GLN A 87 7.91 -7.21 4.74
N THR A 88 7.34 -8.10 5.57
CA THR A 88 5.93 -8.52 5.46
C THR A 88 4.96 -7.35 5.58
N MET A 89 5.25 -6.34 6.39
CA MET A 89 4.45 -5.11 6.47
C MET A 89 4.36 -4.40 5.11
N PHE A 90 5.49 -4.21 4.43
CA PHE A 90 5.52 -3.55 3.11
C PHE A 90 4.87 -4.40 2.03
N ASP A 91 5.10 -5.72 2.04
CA ASP A 91 4.51 -6.63 1.06
C ASP A 91 2.99 -6.65 1.16
N ALA A 92 2.44 -6.62 2.38
CA ALA A 92 1.00 -6.54 2.61
C ALA A 92 0.43 -5.20 2.14
N ALA A 93 1.09 -4.09 2.45
CA ALA A 93 0.68 -2.76 1.99
C ALA A 93 0.75 -2.63 0.46
N TYR A 94 1.82 -3.13 -0.16
CA TYR A 94 1.99 -3.15 -1.61
C TYR A 94 0.93 -4.02 -2.29
N SER A 95 0.62 -5.19 -1.72
CA SER A 95 -0.40 -6.11 -2.23
C SER A 95 -1.81 -5.53 -2.14
N PHE A 96 -2.10 -4.68 -1.14
CA PHE A 96 -3.34 -3.91 -1.09
C PHE A 96 -3.38 -2.86 -2.22
N GLY A 97 -2.27 -2.16 -2.42
CA GLY A 97 -2.11 -1.16 -3.49
C GLY A 97 -2.65 0.22 -3.14
N VAL A 98 -3.08 0.95 -4.17
CA VAL A 98 -3.52 2.35 -4.04
C VAL A 98 -4.73 2.45 -3.11
N GLY A 99 -4.67 3.38 -2.15
CA GLY A 99 -5.74 3.64 -1.20
C GLY A 99 -5.57 2.96 0.16
N TYR A 100 -4.52 2.15 0.33
CA TYR A 100 -4.15 1.68 1.67
C TYR A 100 -3.90 2.87 2.60
N LYS A 101 -4.48 2.80 3.80
CA LYS A 101 -4.22 3.75 4.88
C LYS A 101 -3.53 2.99 6.01
N ALA A 102 -2.38 3.49 6.44
CA ALA A 102 -1.69 2.94 7.60
C ALA A 102 -2.60 3.06 8.84
N PRO A 103 -2.56 2.08 9.76
CA PRO A 103 -3.30 2.16 11.01
C PRO A 103 -2.88 3.38 11.82
N ASN A 104 -3.84 4.04 12.46
CA ASN A 104 -3.54 5.14 13.37
C ASN A 104 -3.21 4.61 14.79
N PHE A 105 -2.85 5.52 15.69
CA PHE A 105 -2.51 5.18 17.09
C PHE A 105 -3.58 4.35 17.81
N TYR A 106 -4.86 4.70 17.64
CA TYR A 106 -5.97 4.00 18.28
C TYR A 106 -6.21 2.62 17.68
N ASP A 107 -6.02 2.46 16.36
CA ASP A 107 -6.10 1.15 15.71
C ASP A 107 -5.03 0.20 16.25
N LEU A 108 -3.77 0.69 16.36
CA LEU A 108 -2.62 -0.06 16.85
C LEU A 108 -2.80 -0.49 18.30
N ARG A 109 -3.13 0.46 19.19
CA ARG A 109 -3.31 0.18 20.63
C ARG A 109 -4.60 -0.58 20.93
N GLY A 110 -5.61 -0.43 20.08
CA GLY A 110 -6.93 -1.03 20.25
C GLY A 110 -7.02 -2.40 19.59
N TYR A 111 -7.80 -2.49 18.52
CA TYR A 111 -8.21 -3.77 17.97
C TYR A 111 -7.05 -4.57 17.35
N LEU A 112 -6.01 -3.92 16.81
CA LEU A 112 -4.87 -4.64 16.22
C LEU A 112 -4.03 -5.34 17.29
N LEU A 113 -3.81 -4.69 18.43
CA LEU A 113 -3.17 -5.33 19.59
C LEU A 113 -4.01 -6.52 20.06
N THR A 114 -5.32 -6.35 20.21
CA THR A 114 -6.23 -7.44 20.61
C THR A 114 -6.15 -8.63 19.65
N LYS A 115 -6.15 -8.39 18.34
CA LYS A 115 -6.00 -9.46 17.34
C LYS A 115 -4.66 -10.19 17.45
N ASN A 116 -3.55 -9.47 17.68
CA ASN A 116 -2.25 -10.11 17.86
C ASN A 116 -2.22 -10.96 19.14
N VAL A 117 -2.81 -10.49 20.23
CA VAL A 117 -2.95 -11.28 21.47
C VAL A 117 -3.78 -12.54 21.23
N GLU A 118 -4.88 -12.44 20.50
CA GLU A 118 -5.70 -13.59 20.12
C GLU A 118 -4.93 -14.60 19.26
N HIS A 119 -4.17 -14.13 18.26
CA HIS A 119 -3.33 -14.99 17.44
C HIS A 119 -2.28 -15.75 18.27
N VAL A 120 -1.58 -15.07 19.17
CA VAL A 120 -0.60 -15.70 20.06
C VAL A 120 -1.28 -16.68 21.01
N LYS A 121 -2.45 -16.33 21.55
CA LYS A 121 -3.23 -17.24 22.40
C LYS A 121 -3.61 -18.52 21.66
N ASN A 122 -4.14 -18.39 20.45
CA ASN A 122 -4.50 -19.55 19.62
C ASN A 122 -3.28 -20.41 19.27
N PHE A 123 -2.13 -19.78 19.00
CA PHE A 123 -0.87 -20.48 18.80
C PHE A 123 -0.46 -21.28 20.05
N VAL A 124 -0.47 -20.67 21.23
CA VAL A 124 -0.14 -21.35 22.49
C VAL A 124 -1.15 -22.47 22.80
N ASP A 125 -2.44 -22.21 22.59
CA ASP A 125 -3.51 -23.18 22.84
C ASP A 125 -3.38 -24.42 21.94
N SER A 126 -2.79 -24.28 20.74
CA SER A 126 -2.50 -25.42 19.85
C SER A 126 -1.54 -26.45 20.46
N PHE A 127 -0.71 -26.06 21.44
CA PHE A 127 0.21 -26.96 22.14
C PHE A 127 -0.37 -27.57 23.43
N ARG A 128 -1.56 -27.15 23.88
CA ARG A 128 -2.13 -27.62 25.16
C ARG A 128 -2.37 -29.12 25.20
N SER A 129 -2.69 -29.75 24.06
CA SER A 129 -2.81 -31.22 23.97
C SER A 129 -1.47 -31.89 24.26
N THR A 130 -0.40 -31.45 23.59
CA THR A 130 0.96 -31.97 23.77
C THR A 130 1.47 -31.79 25.20
N TRP A 131 1.13 -30.69 25.87
CA TRP A 131 1.52 -30.48 27.27
C TRP A 131 0.88 -31.50 28.22
N LYS A 132 -0.38 -31.89 27.97
CA LYS A 132 -1.06 -32.91 28.78
C LYS A 132 -0.40 -34.28 28.63
N GLU A 133 0.10 -34.58 27.44
CA GLU A 133 0.74 -35.86 27.12
C GLU A 133 2.18 -35.93 27.62
N THR A 134 2.95 -34.85 27.46
CA THR A 134 4.40 -34.84 27.71
C THR A 134 4.80 -34.24 29.05
N GLY A 135 3.94 -33.42 29.67
CA GLY A 135 4.26 -32.61 30.85
C GLY A 135 5.15 -31.40 30.57
N CYS A 136 5.63 -31.21 29.34
CA CYS A 136 6.46 -30.07 28.94
C CYS A 136 5.59 -28.84 28.65
N THR A 137 6.06 -27.64 28.98
CA THR A 137 5.36 -26.37 28.71
C THR A 137 6.26 -25.37 27.97
N ILE A 138 5.66 -24.37 27.31
CA ILE A 138 6.41 -23.26 26.70
C ILE A 138 6.81 -22.28 27.81
N MET A 139 8.10 -21.98 27.91
CA MET A 139 8.63 -20.92 28.79
C MET A 139 8.80 -19.64 27.97
N ALA A 140 8.28 -18.53 28.49
CA ALA A 140 8.59 -17.20 27.98
C ALA A 140 9.73 -16.61 28.81
N ASP A 141 10.74 -16.03 28.15
CA ASP A 141 11.67 -15.13 28.82
C ASP A 141 10.96 -13.82 29.17
N GLY A 142 11.35 -13.23 30.30
CA GLY A 142 10.77 -12.00 30.85
C GLY A 142 11.79 -10.89 30.94
#